data_AF-W6L0L8-F1
#
_entry.id   AF-W6L0L8-F1
#
_cell.length_a   1.000
_cell.length_b   1.000
_cell.length_c   1.000
_cell.angle_alpha   90.00
_cell.angle_beta   90.00
_cell.angle_gamma   90.00
#
_symmetry.space_group_name_H-M   'P 1'
#
loop_
_entity.id
_entity.type
_entity.pdbx_description
1 polymer ?
#
loop_
_entity_poly.entity_id
_entity_poly.type
_entity_poly.pdbx_seq_one_letter_code
_entity_poly.pdbx_strand_id
1 'polypeptide(L)'
;MFRFDAVLRKNPVIFKQGQGMFTHQLKRILNKKSLHKYTWDPLPMYDPRKLVHANRYIDHDTYEEKYSPHWMNNAHLVPDQQFYHIPVPAEYKDAYWWRDLQARRVQCPVEWVSHRMYSKADRRKYDFQDLAFRKKFEYSFDEVVNNAKEMRS
;
A
#
# COMPACT_ATOMS: atom_id res chain seq x y z
N MET A 1 6.63 1.19 -19.65
CA MET A 1 8.00 0.70 -19.40
C MET A 1 8.10 -0.83 -19.49
N PHE A 2 7.48 -1.62 -18.60
CA PHE A 2 7.59 -3.10 -18.57
C PHE A 2 7.37 -3.86 -19.89
N ARG A 3 6.48 -3.39 -20.77
CA ARG A 3 6.22 -4.04 -22.07
C ARG A 3 7.42 -3.99 -23.01
N PHE A 4 8.16 -2.89 -23.00
CA PHE A 4 9.37 -2.75 -23.82
C PHE A 4 10.47 -3.66 -23.30
N ASP A 5 10.66 -3.74 -21.98
CA ASP A 5 11.65 -4.63 -21.37
C ASP A 5 11.36 -6.11 -21.62
N ALA A 6 10.09 -6.54 -21.57
CA ALA A 6 9.71 -7.92 -21.84
C ALA A 6 9.94 -8.33 -23.31
N VAL A 7 9.67 -7.42 -24.24
CA VAL A 7 9.94 -7.61 -25.68
C VAL A 7 11.45 -7.59 -25.94
N LEU A 8 12.18 -6.66 -25.32
CA LEU A 8 13.64 -6.54 -25.43
C LEU A 8 14.39 -7.71 -24.79
N ARG A 9 13.88 -8.32 -23.71
CA ARG A 9 14.50 -9.51 -23.10
C ARG A 9 14.25 -10.80 -23.89
N LYS A 10 13.09 -10.93 -24.53
CA LYS A 10 12.78 -12.10 -25.37
C LYS A 10 13.29 -11.99 -26.79
N ASN A 11 13.54 -10.77 -27.28
CA ASN A 11 14.12 -10.55 -28.60
C ASN A 11 15.49 -11.24 -28.79
N PRO A 12 16.50 -11.07 -27.93
CA PRO A 12 17.80 -11.73 -28.08
C PRO A 12 17.75 -13.23 -27.72
N VAL A 13 16.81 -13.67 -26.88
CA VAL A 13 16.74 -15.06 -26.40
C VAL A 13 15.98 -16.00 -27.36
N ILE A 14 14.96 -15.50 -28.08
CA ILE A 14 14.09 -16.35 -28.90
C ILE A 14 13.67 -15.72 -30.24
N PHE A 15 13.72 -14.39 -30.39
CA PHE A 15 13.44 -13.79 -31.71
C PHE A 15 14.67 -13.88 -32.60
N LYS A 16 14.70 -14.89 -33.47
CA LYS A 16 15.27 -14.65 -34.80
C LYS A 16 14.43 -13.51 -35.40
N GLN A 17 14.98 -12.35 -35.71
CA GLN A 17 14.26 -11.21 -36.31
C GLN A 17 13.76 -11.53 -37.73
N GLY A 18 12.98 -12.59 -37.90
CA GLY A 18 12.41 -13.03 -39.18
C GLY A 18 10.88 -12.92 -39.18
N GLN A 19 10.26 -13.21 -40.32
CA GLN A 19 8.80 -13.23 -40.49
C GLN A 19 8.12 -14.53 -39.97
N GLY A 20 8.80 -15.31 -39.14
CA GLY A 20 8.28 -16.59 -38.66
C GLY A 20 7.04 -16.44 -37.78
N MET A 21 6.06 -17.32 -37.95
CA MET A 21 4.79 -17.31 -37.20
C MET A 21 4.96 -17.28 -35.68
N PHE A 22 6.02 -17.91 -35.17
CA PHE A 22 6.38 -17.90 -33.75
C PHE A 22 6.65 -16.48 -33.24
N THR A 23 7.44 -15.68 -33.97
CA THR A 23 7.71 -14.29 -33.61
C THR A 23 6.44 -13.43 -33.68
N HIS A 24 5.58 -13.68 -34.67
CA HIS A 24 4.31 -12.99 -34.84
C HIS A 24 3.35 -13.27 -33.67
N GLN A 25 3.22 -14.54 -33.27
CA GLN A 25 2.42 -14.94 -32.11
C GLN A 25 2.99 -14.35 -30.81
N LEU A 26 4.31 -14.41 -30.61
CA LEU A 26 4.94 -13.85 -29.42
C LEU A 26 4.73 -12.33 -29.30
N LYS A 27 4.81 -11.56 -30.39
CA LYS A 27 4.50 -10.11 -30.37
C LYS A 27 3.11 -9.84 -29.78
N ARG A 28 2.11 -10.65 -30.13
CA ARG A 28 0.74 -10.50 -29.62
C ARG A 28 0.62 -10.96 -28.17
N ILE A 29 1.20 -12.11 -27.82
CA ILE A 29 1.14 -12.67 -26.46
C ILE A 29 1.83 -11.74 -25.46
N LEU A 30 2.99 -11.16 -25.82
CA LEU A 30 3.77 -10.29 -24.93
C LEU A 30 3.14 -8.92 -24.71
N ASN A 31 2.13 -8.54 -25.49
CA ASN A 31 1.36 -7.32 -25.23
C ASN A 31 0.33 -7.50 -24.09
N LYS A 32 0.06 -8.75 -23.68
CA LYS A 32 -0.80 -9.04 -22.54
C LYS A 32 -0.20 -8.41 -21.27
N LYS A 33 -1.03 -7.67 -20.52
CA LYS A 33 -0.60 -7.08 -19.24
C LYS A 33 -0.39 -8.20 -18.21
N SER A 34 0.75 -8.18 -17.53
CA SER A 34 0.98 -9.02 -16.35
C SER A 34 0.17 -8.49 -15.16
N LEU A 35 -0.07 -9.35 -14.17
CA LEU A 35 -0.60 -8.91 -12.89
C LEU A 35 0.36 -7.90 -12.25
N HIS A 36 -0.18 -6.80 -11.73
CA HIS A 36 0.55 -5.83 -10.94
C HIS A 36 0.17 -5.98 -9.47
N LYS A 37 1.16 -6.05 -8.59
CA LYS A 37 1.02 -5.98 -7.15
C LYS A 37 2.07 -5.01 -6.63
N TYR A 38 1.66 -4.05 -5.81
CA TYR A 38 2.60 -3.16 -5.15
C TYR A 38 3.20 -3.91 -3.95
N THR A 39 4.49 -4.23 -4.04
CA THR A 39 5.25 -4.88 -2.96
C THR A 39 6.03 -3.80 -2.22
N TRP A 40 5.86 -3.73 -0.91
CA TRP A 40 6.60 -2.76 -0.09
C TRP A 40 8.07 -3.13 0.00
N ASP A 41 8.92 -2.13 0.15
CA ASP A 41 10.36 -2.36 0.28
C ASP A 41 10.62 -3.12 1.59
N PRO A 42 11.44 -4.20 1.56
CA PRO A 42 11.80 -4.91 2.77
C PRO A 42 12.68 -4.02 3.66
N LEU A 43 12.63 -4.26 4.97
CA LEU A 43 13.44 -3.55 5.96
C LEU A 43 14.44 -4.52 6.61
N PRO A 44 15.52 -4.91 5.91
CA PRO A 44 16.45 -5.93 6.41
C PRO A 44 17.27 -5.44 7.61
N MET A 45 17.58 -4.13 7.68
CA MET A 45 18.37 -3.55 8.76
C MET A 45 17.59 -3.50 10.08
N TYR A 46 16.30 -3.18 10.00
CA TYR A 46 15.44 -2.95 11.16
C TYR A 46 14.17 -3.79 11.03
N ASP A 47 14.24 -5.09 11.33
CA ASP A 47 13.05 -5.96 11.30
C ASP A 47 12.08 -5.59 12.44
N PRO A 48 10.88 -5.06 12.14
CA PRO A 48 9.94 -4.62 13.18
C PRO A 48 9.56 -5.74 14.15
N ARG A 49 9.52 -7.00 13.69
CA ARG A 49 9.11 -8.14 14.52
C ARG A 49 10.09 -8.44 15.64
N LYS A 50 11.37 -8.10 15.45
CA LYS A 50 12.40 -8.30 16.48
C LYS A 50 12.23 -7.35 17.66
N LEU A 51 11.60 -6.19 17.43
CA LEU A 51 11.41 -5.17 18.45
C LEU A 51 10.19 -5.41 19.36
N VAL A 52 9.39 -6.44 19.10
CA VAL A 52 8.29 -6.84 19.99
C VAL A 52 8.79 -7.14 21.40
N HIS A 53 10.01 -7.67 21.49
CA HIS A 53 10.69 -8.06 22.73
C HIS A 53 11.55 -6.94 23.33
N ALA A 54 11.64 -5.78 22.67
CA ALA A 54 12.44 -4.65 23.12
C ALA A 54 11.69 -3.79 24.17
N ASN A 55 12.44 -3.16 25.06
CA ASN A 55 11.92 -2.28 26.12
C ASN A 55 10.89 -2.96 27.04
N ARG A 56 11.07 -4.25 27.33
CA ARG A 56 10.23 -5.03 28.26
C ARG A 56 11.01 -5.41 29.52
N TYR A 57 10.29 -5.51 30.63
CA TYR A 57 10.84 -6.05 31.88
C TYR A 57 10.82 -7.57 31.82
N ILE A 58 11.85 -8.21 32.37
CA ILE A 58 11.96 -9.67 32.48
C ILE A 58 11.70 -10.04 33.93
N ASP A 59 10.77 -10.95 34.16
CA ASP A 59 10.55 -11.51 35.48
C ASP A 59 11.72 -12.43 35.87
N HIS A 60 12.30 -12.22 37.06
CA HIS A 60 13.50 -12.95 37.48
C HIS A 60 13.21 -14.38 37.95
N ASP A 61 11.95 -14.67 38.30
CA ASP A 61 11.55 -16.00 38.75
C ASP A 61 11.29 -16.94 37.56
N THR A 62 10.62 -16.44 36.52
CA THR A 62 10.26 -17.22 35.32
C THR A 62 11.21 -17.02 34.14
N TYR A 63 12.05 -15.98 34.15
CA TYR A 63 12.86 -15.53 33.02
C TYR A 63 12.04 -15.21 31.76
N GLU A 64 10.73 -14.92 31.92
CA GLU A 64 9.83 -14.54 30.85
C GLU A 64 9.57 -13.03 30.83
N GLU A 65 9.14 -12.53 29.68
CA GLU A 65 8.74 -11.12 29.56
C GLU A 65 7.50 -10.84 30.40
N LYS A 66 7.60 -9.86 31.28
CA LYS A 66 6.47 -9.41 32.07
C LYS A 66 5.52 -8.60 31.21
N TYR A 67 4.25 -9.01 31.20
CA TYR A 67 3.18 -8.24 30.57
C TYR A 67 3.11 -6.80 31.11
N SER A 68 3.08 -5.82 30.21
CA SER A 68 2.97 -4.40 30.54
C SER A 68 1.85 -3.74 29.73
N PRO A 69 0.72 -3.36 30.37
CA PRO A 69 -0.34 -2.61 29.72
C PRO A 69 0.15 -1.28 29.14
N HIS A 70 1.08 -0.60 29.84
CA HIS A 70 1.63 0.68 29.41
C HIS A 70 2.45 0.53 28.12
N TRP A 71 3.22 -0.56 28.01
CA TRP A 71 3.96 -0.85 26.78
C TRP A 71 3.00 -1.08 25.61
N MET A 72 1.94 -1.87 25.82
CA MET A 72 0.97 -2.15 24.75
C MET A 72 0.22 -0.92 24.27
N ASN A 73 -0.18 -0.04 25.20
CA ASN A 73 -0.92 1.17 24.85
C ASN A 73 -0.04 2.21 24.14
N ASN A 74 1.26 2.24 24.45
CA ASN A 74 2.21 3.18 23.85
C ASN A 74 2.87 2.64 22.57
N ALA A 75 2.71 1.36 22.25
CA ALA A 75 3.35 0.75 21.08
C ALA A 75 2.84 1.39 19.77
N HIS A 76 3.78 1.74 18.88
CA HIS A 76 3.46 2.12 17.51
C HIS A 76 3.19 0.86 16.67
N LEU A 77 2.08 0.87 15.93
CA LEU A 77 1.68 -0.25 15.09
C LEU A 77 2.23 -0.07 13.67
N VAL A 78 3.38 -0.68 13.40
CA VAL A 78 4.00 -0.63 12.07
C VAL A 78 3.21 -1.51 11.10
N PRO A 79 2.73 -0.99 9.96
CA PRO A 79 1.95 -1.77 9.01
C PRO A 79 2.83 -2.74 8.20
N ASP A 80 2.29 -3.93 7.92
CA ASP A 80 2.96 -4.94 7.09
C ASP A 80 1.97 -5.72 6.21
N GLN A 81 2.38 -6.10 4.99
CA GLN A 81 1.51 -6.81 4.05
C GLN A 81 1.24 -8.26 4.46
N GLN A 82 2.16 -8.89 5.19
CA GLN A 82 2.07 -10.28 5.62
C GLN A 82 1.51 -10.38 7.05
N PHE A 83 1.93 -9.48 7.95
CA PHE A 83 1.60 -9.54 9.37
C PHE A 83 0.49 -8.58 9.80
N TYR A 84 -0.09 -7.82 8.86
CA TYR A 84 -1.10 -6.77 9.08
C TYR A 84 -0.56 -5.57 9.86
N HIS A 85 -0.17 -5.75 11.12
CA HIS A 85 0.58 -4.76 11.91
C HIS A 85 1.48 -5.42 12.95
N ILE A 86 2.56 -4.74 13.33
CA ILE A 86 3.54 -5.22 14.31
C ILE A 86 3.73 -4.14 15.37
N PRO A 87 3.55 -4.46 16.67
CA PRO A 87 3.78 -3.50 17.74
C PRO A 87 5.28 -3.28 17.96
N VAL A 88 5.70 -2.02 17.89
CA VAL A 88 7.08 -1.59 18.12
C VAL A 88 7.09 -0.49 19.19
N PRO A 89 8.07 -0.45 20.10
CA PRO A 89 8.19 0.65 21.04
C PRO A 89 8.26 2.01 20.33
N ALA A 90 7.57 3.02 20.88
CA ALA A 90 7.41 4.33 20.24
C ALA A 90 8.75 5.04 19.98
N GLU A 91 9.80 4.69 20.71
CA GLU A 91 11.15 5.22 20.57
C GLU A 91 11.78 4.88 19.22
N TYR A 92 11.38 3.77 18.58
CA TYR A 92 11.96 3.29 17.32
C TYR A 92 11.04 3.51 16.11
N LYS A 93 9.91 4.21 16.28
CA LYS A 93 8.92 4.41 15.21
C LYS A 93 9.48 5.22 14.03
N ASP A 94 10.45 6.08 14.32
CA ASP A 94 11.08 6.98 13.37
C ASP A 94 11.77 6.21 12.24
N ALA A 95 12.37 5.05 12.50
CA ALA A 95 12.96 4.20 11.47
C ALA A 95 11.94 3.64 10.45
N TYR A 96 10.65 3.64 10.81
CA TYR A 96 9.56 3.05 10.02
C TYR A 96 8.68 4.08 9.29
N TRP A 97 9.05 5.36 9.30
CA TRP A 97 8.29 6.44 8.67
C TRP A 97 7.94 6.18 7.19
N TRP A 98 8.87 5.62 6.42
CA TRP A 98 8.65 5.34 5.00
C TRP A 98 7.66 4.20 4.80
N ARG A 99 7.67 3.21 5.70
CA ARG A 99 6.70 2.12 5.70
C ARG A 99 5.29 2.63 5.96
N ASP A 100 5.14 3.59 6.88
CA ASP A 100 3.85 4.24 7.13
C ASP A 100 3.34 4.99 5.88
N LEU A 101 4.21 5.70 5.16
CA LEU A 101 3.84 6.35 3.90
C LEU A 101 3.46 5.35 2.81
N GLN A 102 4.20 4.25 2.66
CA GLN A 102 3.89 3.19 1.70
C GLN A 102 2.55 2.53 2.00
N ALA A 103 2.21 2.34 3.27
CA ALA A 103 0.94 1.76 3.69
C ALA A 103 -0.25 2.71 3.51
N ARG A 104 -0.06 4.01 3.78
CA ARG A 104 -1.11 5.03 3.61
C ARG A 104 -1.41 5.30 2.14
N ARG A 105 -0.38 5.30 1.29
CA ARG A 105 -0.50 5.48 -0.15
C ARG A 105 -1.42 4.41 -0.76
N VAL A 106 -2.13 4.77 -1.83
CA VAL A 106 -2.88 3.79 -2.63
C VAL A 106 -1.95 2.74 -3.25
N GLN A 107 -2.29 1.46 -3.14
CA GLN A 107 -1.48 0.33 -3.62
C GLN A 107 -1.57 0.12 -5.14
N CYS A 108 -1.58 1.21 -5.89
CA CYS A 108 -1.57 1.24 -7.34
C CYS A 108 -0.76 2.43 -7.88
N PRO A 109 -0.32 2.39 -9.15
CA PRO A 109 0.31 3.54 -9.79
C PRO A 109 -0.65 4.73 -9.85
N VAL A 110 -0.15 5.92 -9.48
CA VAL A 110 -0.96 7.16 -9.43
C VAL A 110 -1.61 7.46 -10.78
N GLU A 111 -0.90 7.19 -11.88
CA GLU A 111 -1.40 7.39 -13.24
C GLU A 111 -2.76 6.70 -13.49
N TRP A 112 -2.99 5.52 -12.89
CA TRP A 112 -4.22 4.76 -13.09
C TRP A 112 -5.44 5.40 -12.43
N VAL A 113 -5.23 6.16 -11.36
CA VAL A 113 -6.29 6.87 -10.60
C VAL A 113 -6.22 8.39 -10.75
N SER A 114 -5.28 8.89 -11.56
CA SER A 114 -5.02 10.32 -11.74
C SER A 114 -6.22 11.11 -12.27
N HIS A 115 -7.13 10.44 -13.00
CA HIS A 115 -8.39 11.03 -13.47
C HIS A 115 -9.24 11.64 -12.33
N ARG A 116 -9.10 11.14 -11.08
CA ARG A 116 -9.75 11.69 -9.89
C ARG A 116 -9.25 13.08 -9.51
N MET A 117 -7.99 13.40 -9.80
CA MET A 117 -7.42 14.73 -9.53
C MET A 117 -7.78 15.75 -10.59
N TYR A 118 -7.97 15.32 -11.84
CA TYR A 118 -8.24 16.24 -12.94
C TYR A 118 -9.71 16.68 -12.98
N SER A 119 -10.65 15.85 -12.52
CA SER A 119 -12.06 16.21 -12.41
C SER A 119 -12.33 17.17 -11.23
N LYS A 120 -13.07 18.26 -11.49
CA LYS A 120 -13.50 19.21 -10.43
C LYS A 120 -14.43 18.55 -9.41
N ALA A 121 -15.30 17.65 -9.86
CA ALA A 121 -16.24 16.94 -8.98
C ALA A 121 -15.49 15.99 -8.05
N ASP A 122 -14.58 15.17 -8.59
CA ASP A 122 -13.83 14.20 -7.80
C ASP A 122 -12.85 14.88 -6.84
N ARG A 123 -12.24 16.01 -7.22
CA ARG A 123 -11.38 16.78 -6.30
C ARG A 123 -12.05 17.20 -4.99
N ARG A 124 -13.37 17.40 -5.00
CA ARG A 124 -14.13 17.74 -3.80
C ARG A 124 -14.51 16.50 -2.99
N LYS A 125 -14.76 15.38 -3.67
CA LYS A 125 -15.28 14.14 -3.10
C LYS A 125 -14.20 13.18 -2.62
N TYR A 126 -12.97 13.29 -3.11
CA TYR A 126 -11.86 12.41 -2.74
C TYR A 126 -10.88 13.10 -1.80
N ASP A 127 -10.23 12.30 -0.96
CA ASP A 127 -9.05 12.65 -0.21
C ASP A 127 -7.79 12.35 -1.03
N PHE A 128 -6.75 13.16 -0.84
CA PHE A 128 -5.45 13.03 -1.50
C PHE A 128 -4.27 13.04 -0.52
N GLN A 129 -4.54 12.96 0.80
CA GLN A 129 -3.52 12.89 1.83
C GLN A 129 -2.61 11.66 1.61
N ASP A 130 -1.28 11.84 1.68
CA ASP A 130 -0.27 10.79 1.50
C ASP A 130 -0.46 9.95 0.22
N LEU A 131 -1.04 10.54 -0.84
CA LEU A 131 -1.43 9.84 -2.08
C LEU A 131 -2.45 8.70 -1.85
N ALA A 132 -3.27 8.79 -0.80
CA ALA A 132 -4.37 7.90 -0.51
C ALA A 132 -5.65 8.41 -1.20
N PHE A 133 -5.87 8.01 -2.46
CA PHE A 133 -7.05 8.39 -3.27
C PHE A 133 -8.34 7.75 -2.76
N ARG A 134 -8.77 8.10 -1.55
CA ARG A 134 -9.92 7.51 -0.85
C ARG A 134 -11.13 8.42 -1.00
N LYS A 135 -12.27 7.86 -1.38
CA LYS A 135 -13.52 8.64 -1.46
C LYS A 135 -13.91 9.06 -0.04
N LYS A 136 -14.17 10.35 0.16
CA LYS A 136 -14.75 10.87 1.40
C LYS A 136 -16.20 10.42 1.51
N PHE A 137 -16.76 10.58 2.70
CA PHE A 137 -18.18 10.36 2.91
C PHE A 137 -19.02 11.25 1.98
N GLU A 138 -20.09 10.69 1.44
CA GLU A 138 -21.07 11.40 0.62
C GLU A 138 -22.44 10.87 1.02
N TYR A 139 -23.32 11.78 1.46
CA TYR A 139 -24.71 11.44 1.75
C TYR A 139 -25.38 10.84 0.52
N SER A 140 -26.25 9.86 0.76
CA SER A 140 -27.18 9.40 -0.25
C SER A 140 -28.18 10.51 -0.59
N PHE A 141 -28.82 10.40 -1.75
CA PHE A 141 -29.79 11.39 -2.19
C PHE A 141 -30.97 11.50 -1.20
N ASP A 142 -31.48 10.37 -0.71
CA ASP A 142 -32.60 10.33 0.23
C ASP A 142 -32.26 10.98 1.57
N GLU A 143 -31.05 10.78 2.08
CA GLU A 143 -30.56 11.46 3.29
C GLU A 143 -30.49 12.98 3.09
N VAL A 144 -30.02 13.46 1.94
CA VAL A 144 -29.99 14.90 1.65
C VAL A 144 -31.40 15.48 1.59
N VAL A 145 -32.35 14.78 0.95
CA VAL A 145 -33.75 15.21 0.86
C VAL A 145 -34.41 15.24 2.24
N ASN A 146 -34.17 14.23 3.06
CA ASN A 146 -34.72 14.17 4.41
C ASN A 146 -34.14 15.27 5.30
N ASN A 147 -32.82 15.48 5.28
CA ASN A 147 -32.17 16.56 6.01
C ASN A 147 -32.69 17.94 5.58
N ALA A 148 -32.90 18.17 4.28
CA ALA A 148 -33.47 19.42 3.78
C ALA A 148 -34.91 19.65 4.29
N LYS A 149 -35.75 18.59 4.28
CA LYS A 149 -37.11 18.65 4.84
C LYS A 149 -37.12 18.93 6.34
N GLU A 150 -36.20 18.33 7.09
CA GLU A 150 -36.05 18.58 8.54
C GLU A 150 -35.62 20.00 8.84
N MET A 151 -34.69 20.55 8.04
CA MET A 151 -34.20 21.92 8.17
C MET A 151 -35.19 23.00 7.69
N ARG A 152 -36.36 22.61 7.15
CA ARG A 152 -37.46 23.50 6.72
C ARG A 152 -37.03 24.62 5.76
N SER A 153 -36.06 24.32 4.88
CA SER A 153 -35.53 25.25 3.87
C SER A 153 -35.89 24.83 2.45
#